data_AF-A0A1H9KAV0-F1
#
_entry.id   AF-A0A1H9KAV0-F1
#
_cell.length_a   1.000
_cell.length_b   1.000
_cell.length_c   1.000
_cell.angle_alpha   90.00
_cell.angle_beta   90.00
_cell.angle_gamma   90.00
#
_symmetry.space_group_name_H-M   'P 1'
#
loop_
_entity.id
_entity.type
_entity.pdbx_description
1 polymer ?
#
loop_
_entity_poly.entity_id
_entity_poly.type
_entity_poly.pdbx_seq_one_letter_code
_entity_poly.pdbx_strand_id
1 'polypeptide(L)'
;MHELASEVRLAFGLLDLLYRRRLKAKQDAEAVTYSLWADWFEDHNTAATAFAEVLGNDIGRVVAEGSASLLRRAGRVLACSSPVPWPVKQGVYDTVARLPTLHRPLFKGLLGGYHDVYGDLEPTAALALLARLDLPADTPHLAELRSVLAAGHRNHYRSPSAWDSAVRGRTG
;
A
#
# COMPACT_ATOMS: atom_id res chain seq x y z
N MET A 1 -30.38 6.62 11.52
CA MET A 1 -29.60 6.96 10.29
C MET A 1 -28.93 8.33 10.33
N HIS A 2 -29.37 9.30 11.14
CA HIS A 2 -28.73 10.62 11.20
C HIS A 2 -27.43 10.65 12.06
N GLU A 3 -27.33 9.76 13.05
CA GLU A 3 -26.22 9.70 14.02
C GLU A 3 -24.96 9.01 13.46
N LEU A 4 -25.12 7.91 12.70
CA LEU A 4 -24.04 7.27 11.95
C LEU A 4 -23.38 8.22 10.94
N ALA A 5 -24.14 9.11 10.31
CA ALA A 5 -23.59 10.08 9.36
C ALA A 5 -22.75 11.19 10.05
N SER A 6 -22.98 11.44 11.34
CA SER A 6 -22.25 12.42 12.16
C SER A 6 -20.90 11.88 12.61
N GLU A 7 -20.88 10.66 13.17
CA GLU A 7 -19.65 10.00 13.62
C GLU A 7 -18.70 9.72 12.45
N VAL A 8 -19.25 9.27 11.32
CA VAL A 8 -18.51 9.06 10.07
C VAL A 8 -17.88 10.36 9.56
N ARG A 9 -18.58 11.51 9.65
CA ARG A 9 -18.02 12.82 9.26
C ARG A 9 -16.92 13.31 10.21
N LEU A 10 -17.06 13.06 11.51
CA LEU A 10 -16.02 13.41 12.51
C LEU A 10 -14.77 12.54 12.35
N ALA A 11 -14.95 11.25 12.12
CA ALA A 11 -13.91 10.29 11.74
C ALA A 11 -13.14 10.73 10.47
N PHE A 12 -13.84 11.20 9.43
CA PHE A 12 -13.19 11.69 8.22
C PHE A 12 -12.51 13.06 8.39
N GLY A 13 -13.02 13.93 9.27
CA GLY A 13 -12.32 15.15 9.68
C GLY A 13 -10.95 14.86 10.34
N LEU A 14 -10.83 13.77 11.10
CA LEU A 14 -9.56 13.33 11.70
C LEU A 14 -8.55 12.88 10.64
N LEU A 15 -9.00 12.19 9.58
CA LEU A 15 -8.14 11.76 8.47
C LEU A 15 -7.54 12.96 7.71
N ASP A 16 -8.34 14.00 7.44
CA ASP A 16 -7.83 15.16 6.70
C ASP A 16 -6.88 16.03 7.55
N LEU A 17 -7.21 16.34 8.81
CA LEU A 17 -6.45 17.29 9.62
C LEU A 17 -5.29 16.67 10.40
N LEU A 18 -5.46 15.49 10.99
CA LEU A 18 -4.42 14.88 11.84
C LEU A 18 -3.52 13.93 11.05
N TYR A 19 -4.10 12.99 10.29
CA TYR A 19 -3.30 12.00 9.56
C TYR A 19 -2.48 12.64 8.46
N ARG A 20 -3.08 13.40 7.54
CA ARG A 20 -2.31 14.01 6.44
C ARG A 20 -1.20 14.94 6.95
N ARG A 21 -1.43 15.67 8.04
CA ARG A 21 -0.40 16.55 8.64
C ARG A 21 0.75 15.73 9.23
N ARG A 22 0.46 14.71 10.03
CA ARG A 22 1.48 13.86 10.66
C ARG A 22 2.25 13.03 9.62
N LEU A 23 1.56 12.52 8.60
CA LEU A 23 2.19 11.79 7.49
C LEU A 23 3.12 12.66 6.63
N LYS A 24 2.97 14.00 6.64
CA LYS A 24 3.90 14.94 6.01
C LYS A 24 5.11 15.29 6.88
N ALA A 25 5.00 15.13 8.21
CA ALA A 25 6.03 15.51 9.18
C ALA A 25 7.31 14.68 9.01
N LYS A 26 8.47 15.19 9.45
CA LYS A 26 9.74 14.45 9.30
C LYS A 26 9.81 13.23 10.25
N GLN A 27 9.29 13.36 11.46
CA GLN A 27 9.33 12.36 12.53
C GLN A 27 7.90 11.97 12.97
N ASP A 28 7.81 11.02 13.91
CA ASP A 28 6.59 10.63 14.66
C ASP A 28 5.40 10.16 13.80
N ALA A 29 5.69 9.53 12.66
CA ALA A 29 4.65 8.99 11.80
C ALA A 29 4.32 7.53 12.10
N GLU A 30 5.13 6.83 12.91
CA GLU A 30 4.98 5.38 13.14
C GLU A 30 3.63 5.03 13.77
N ALA A 31 3.26 5.67 14.88
CA ALA A 31 1.96 5.48 15.51
C ALA A 31 0.80 5.80 14.55
N VAL A 32 0.98 6.81 13.69
CA VAL A 32 -0.03 7.21 12.70
C VAL A 32 -0.14 6.20 11.57
N THR A 33 0.98 5.63 11.10
CA THR A 33 0.97 4.58 10.08
C THR A 33 0.43 3.27 10.63
N TYR A 34 0.71 2.94 11.88
CA TYR A 34 0.16 1.76 12.54
C TYR A 34 -1.35 1.90 12.73
N SER A 35 -1.82 3.02 13.27
CA SER A 35 -3.25 3.30 13.42
C SER A 35 -3.96 3.35 12.07
N LEU A 36 -3.33 3.92 11.04
CA LEU A 36 -3.89 3.88 9.67
C LEU A 36 -4.06 2.45 9.15
N TRP A 37 -3.07 1.59 9.41
CA TRP A 37 -3.11 0.19 9.01
C TRP A 37 -4.21 -0.57 9.78
N ALA A 38 -4.15 -0.60 11.12
CA ALA A 38 -5.03 -1.40 11.97
C ALA A 38 -6.47 -0.86 12.03
N ASP A 39 -6.65 0.45 12.21
CA ASP A 39 -7.97 1.01 12.53
C ASP A 39 -8.78 1.37 11.27
N TRP A 40 -8.13 1.49 10.11
CA TRP A 40 -8.79 1.94 8.88
C TRP A 40 -8.59 1.01 7.69
N PHE A 41 -7.38 0.51 7.46
CA PHE A 41 -7.13 -0.31 6.27
C PHE A 41 -7.57 -1.76 6.44
N GLU A 42 -7.48 -2.34 7.65
CA GLU A 42 -7.98 -3.70 7.91
C GLU A 42 -9.51 -3.79 7.90
N ASP A 43 -10.24 -2.70 8.15
CA ASP A 43 -11.69 -2.69 8.05
C ASP A 43 -12.15 -2.44 6.61
N HIS A 44 -12.69 -3.49 5.97
CA HIS A 44 -13.25 -3.44 4.62
C HIS A 44 -14.30 -2.35 4.39
N ASN A 45 -15.00 -1.88 5.44
CA ASN A 45 -16.00 -0.82 5.32
C ASN A 45 -15.39 0.58 5.25
N THR A 46 -14.16 0.76 5.74
CA THR A 46 -13.51 2.07 5.82
C THR A 46 -12.27 2.19 4.94
N ALA A 47 -11.61 1.08 4.59
CA ALA A 47 -10.35 1.05 3.85
C ALA A 47 -10.37 1.85 2.55
N ALA A 48 -11.44 1.71 1.76
CA ALA A 48 -11.59 2.42 0.48
C ALA A 48 -11.61 3.94 0.67
N THR A 49 -12.48 4.41 1.57
CA THR A 49 -12.62 5.83 1.86
C THR A 49 -11.38 6.38 2.53
N ALA A 50 -10.84 5.70 3.54
CA ALA A 50 -9.63 6.13 4.24
C ALA A 50 -8.44 6.26 3.28
N PHE A 51 -8.22 5.28 2.39
CA PHE A 51 -7.13 5.33 1.41
C PHE A 51 -7.31 6.45 0.39
N ALA A 52 -8.54 6.66 -0.10
CA ALA A 52 -8.88 7.77 -0.97
C ALA A 52 -8.58 9.11 -0.27
N GLU A 53 -9.01 9.28 0.98
CA GLU A 53 -8.79 10.49 1.74
C GLU A 53 -7.31 10.72 2.08
N VAL A 54 -6.53 9.72 2.51
CA VAL A 54 -5.13 10.00 2.90
C VAL A 54 -4.18 10.17 1.70
N LEU A 55 -4.51 9.60 0.54
CA LEU A 55 -3.65 9.60 -0.64
C LEU A 55 -4.40 9.66 -1.98
N GLY A 56 -5.41 8.82 -2.19
CA GLY A 56 -5.99 8.58 -3.52
C GLY A 56 -6.52 9.84 -4.21
N ASN A 57 -7.30 10.66 -3.51
CA ASN A 57 -7.88 11.90 -4.04
C ASN A 57 -6.82 12.94 -4.42
N ASP A 58 -5.63 12.87 -3.82
CA ASP A 58 -4.55 13.85 -4.01
C ASP A 58 -3.44 13.33 -4.94
N ILE A 59 -3.55 12.11 -5.49
CA ILE A 59 -2.39 11.46 -6.10
C ILE A 59 -1.86 12.19 -7.34
N GLY A 60 -2.75 12.77 -8.15
CA GLY A 60 -2.36 13.60 -9.29
C GLY A 60 -1.50 14.80 -8.85
N ARG A 61 -1.88 15.44 -7.74
CA ARG A 61 -1.14 16.56 -7.15
C ARG A 61 0.22 16.12 -6.61
N VAL A 62 0.28 14.97 -5.92
CA VAL A 62 1.55 14.42 -5.42
C VAL A 62 2.55 14.21 -6.57
N VAL A 63 2.08 13.67 -7.69
CA VAL A 63 2.92 13.41 -8.87
C VAL A 63 3.32 14.69 -9.59
N ALA A 64 2.41 15.67 -9.71
CA ALA A 64 2.69 16.93 -10.39
C ALA A 64 3.65 17.83 -9.58
N GLU A 65 3.44 17.96 -8.27
CA GLU A 65 4.23 18.86 -7.43
C GLU A 65 5.55 18.23 -6.96
N GLY A 66 5.57 16.91 -6.69
CA GLY A 66 6.77 16.20 -6.25
C GLY A 66 7.41 16.74 -4.96
N SER A 67 6.69 17.53 -4.16
CA SER A 67 7.29 18.16 -2.98
C SER A 67 7.67 17.11 -1.92
N ALA A 68 8.77 17.35 -1.19
CA ALA A 68 9.29 16.38 -0.24
C ALA A 68 8.27 15.98 0.85
N SER A 69 7.37 16.89 1.26
CA SER A 69 6.31 16.58 2.22
C SER A 69 5.23 15.67 1.65
N LEU A 70 4.82 15.92 0.40
CA LEU A 70 3.85 15.09 -0.31
C LEU A 70 4.41 13.69 -0.61
N LEU A 71 5.66 13.61 -1.07
CA LEU A 71 6.34 12.33 -1.31
C LEU A 71 6.51 11.52 -0.03
N ARG A 72 6.82 12.17 1.11
CA ARG A 72 6.85 11.49 2.41
C ARG A 72 5.49 10.91 2.80
N ARG A 73 4.42 11.70 2.66
CA ARG A 73 3.06 11.22 2.93
C ARG A 73 2.73 10.02 2.05
N ALA A 74 2.93 10.15 0.74
CA ALA A 74 2.65 9.09 -0.22
C ALA A 74 3.46 7.82 0.09
N GLY A 75 4.76 7.95 0.32
CA GLY A 75 5.60 6.81 0.68
C GLY A 75 5.14 6.08 1.94
N ARG A 76 4.70 6.81 2.97
CA ARG A 76 4.18 6.19 4.20
C ARG A 76 2.88 5.44 3.96
N VAL A 77 1.92 6.07 3.28
CA VAL A 77 0.63 5.44 2.98
C VAL A 77 0.80 4.22 2.09
N LEU A 78 1.63 4.29 1.04
CA LEU A 78 1.93 3.16 0.15
C LEU A 78 2.56 1.99 0.92
N ALA A 79 3.49 2.29 1.84
CA ALA A 79 4.18 1.24 2.58
C ALA A 79 3.28 0.51 3.58
N CYS A 80 2.22 1.15 4.08
CA CYS A 80 1.28 0.55 5.03
C CYS A 80 -0.08 0.18 4.40
N SER A 81 -0.28 0.32 3.09
CA SER A 81 -1.53 -0.03 2.41
C SER A 81 -1.65 -1.52 2.06
N SER A 82 -1.05 -2.41 2.86
CA SER A 82 -1.15 -3.84 2.66
C SER A 82 -2.59 -4.37 2.70
N PRO A 83 -3.44 -4.01 3.69
CA PRO A 83 -4.78 -4.59 3.78
C PRO A 83 -5.78 -3.93 2.83
N VAL A 84 -5.42 -2.77 2.25
CA VAL A 84 -6.29 -2.07 1.29
C VAL A 84 -6.58 -2.98 0.09
N PRO A 85 -7.86 -3.20 -0.27
CA PRO A 85 -8.22 -4.07 -1.38
C PRO A 85 -7.58 -3.65 -2.70
N TRP A 86 -7.16 -4.63 -3.52
CA TRP A 86 -6.50 -4.35 -4.80
C TRP A 86 -7.26 -3.35 -5.71
N PRO A 87 -8.59 -3.50 -5.95
CA PRO A 87 -9.31 -2.57 -6.83
C PRO A 87 -9.27 -1.11 -6.36
N VAL A 88 -9.09 -0.88 -5.06
CA VAL A 88 -8.98 0.46 -4.47
C VAL A 88 -7.59 1.04 -4.73
N LYS A 89 -6.53 0.27 -4.50
CA LYS A 89 -5.14 0.78 -4.55
C LYS A 89 -4.50 0.75 -5.94
N GLN A 90 -5.00 -0.06 -6.86
CA GLN A 90 -4.38 -0.26 -8.18
C GLN A 90 -4.14 1.05 -8.94
N GLY A 91 -5.17 1.90 -9.10
CA GLY A 91 -5.03 3.14 -9.87
C GLY A 91 -4.02 4.12 -9.25
N VAL A 92 -3.94 4.17 -7.92
CA VAL A 92 -2.94 4.96 -7.20
C VAL A 92 -1.55 4.38 -7.43
N TYR A 93 -1.40 3.07 -7.30
CA TYR A 93 -0.13 2.34 -7.51
C TYR A 93 0.41 2.54 -8.94
N ASP A 94 -0.45 2.39 -9.96
CA ASP A 94 -0.09 2.64 -11.36
C ASP A 94 0.37 4.07 -11.60
N THR A 95 -0.24 5.02 -10.90
CA THR A 95 0.09 6.45 -10.98
C THR A 95 1.45 6.74 -10.34
N VAL A 96 1.71 6.25 -9.13
CA VAL A 96 2.97 6.52 -8.42
C VAL A 96 4.15 5.73 -8.96
N ALA A 97 3.94 4.64 -9.68
CA ALA A 97 5.02 3.89 -10.32
C ALA A 97 5.78 4.72 -11.39
N ARG A 98 5.28 5.90 -11.77
CA ARG A 98 6.02 6.89 -12.58
C ARG A 98 7.06 7.69 -11.80
N LEU A 99 7.10 7.57 -10.47
CA LEU A 99 8.03 8.29 -9.58
C LEU A 99 9.04 7.32 -8.94
N PRO A 100 10.31 7.30 -9.40
CA PRO A 100 11.33 6.41 -8.85
C PRO A 100 11.49 6.49 -7.32
N THR A 101 11.39 7.70 -6.74
CA THR A 101 11.43 7.92 -5.29
C THR A 101 10.37 7.14 -4.49
N LEU A 102 9.27 6.73 -5.12
CA LEU A 102 8.18 5.98 -4.49
C LEU A 102 8.20 4.47 -4.79
N HIS A 103 9.14 3.99 -5.60
CA HIS A 103 9.20 2.57 -5.99
C HIS A 103 9.41 1.64 -4.79
N ARG A 104 10.34 1.97 -3.89
CA ARG A 104 10.57 1.15 -2.68
C ARG A 104 9.37 1.15 -1.72
N PRO A 105 8.73 2.28 -1.38
CA PRO A 105 7.47 2.28 -0.65
C PRO A 105 6.34 1.49 -1.32
N LEU A 106 6.18 1.61 -2.63
CA LEU A 106 5.18 0.85 -3.37
C LEU A 106 5.46 -0.65 -3.30
N PHE A 107 6.72 -1.05 -3.46
CA PHE A 107 7.13 -2.45 -3.30
C PHE A 107 6.79 -2.98 -1.91
N LYS A 108 7.03 -2.21 -0.85
CA LYS A 108 6.63 -2.60 0.51
C LYS A 108 5.12 -2.83 0.63
N GLY A 109 4.31 -1.96 0.03
CA GLY A 109 2.85 -2.14 0.01
C GLY A 109 2.39 -3.39 -0.76
N LEU A 110 3.08 -3.75 -1.85
CA LEU A 110 2.82 -5.00 -2.58
C LEU A 110 3.22 -6.22 -1.77
N LEU A 111 4.45 -6.25 -1.25
CA LEU A 111 4.96 -7.35 -0.44
C LEU A 111 4.09 -7.55 0.80
N GLY A 112 3.75 -6.46 1.50
CA GLY A 112 2.82 -6.48 2.61
C GLY A 112 1.47 -7.03 2.19
N GLY A 113 0.89 -6.56 1.08
CA GLY A 113 -0.40 -7.04 0.59
C GLY A 113 -0.44 -8.56 0.36
N TYR A 114 0.64 -9.14 -0.17
CA TYR A 114 0.74 -10.60 -0.29
C TYR A 114 0.72 -11.32 1.07
N HIS A 115 1.29 -10.72 2.10
CA HIS A 115 1.40 -11.29 3.46
C HIS A 115 0.32 -10.82 4.43
N ASP A 116 -0.66 -10.04 3.97
CA ASP A 116 -1.70 -9.45 4.81
C ASP A 116 -2.99 -10.25 4.63
N VAL A 117 -3.72 -10.51 5.72
CA VAL A 117 -4.95 -11.33 5.69
C VAL A 117 -5.98 -10.76 4.71
N TYR A 118 -6.03 -9.42 4.57
CA TYR A 118 -7.00 -8.73 3.71
C TYR A 118 -6.39 -8.24 2.39
N GLY A 119 -5.07 -8.37 2.21
CA GLY A 119 -4.30 -7.68 1.18
C GLY A 119 -4.28 -8.30 -0.22
N ASP A 120 -5.22 -9.22 -0.53
CA ASP A 120 -5.32 -9.97 -1.80
C ASP A 120 -4.86 -9.14 -3.02
N LEU A 121 -3.86 -9.67 -3.75
CA LEU A 121 -3.35 -9.07 -4.97
C LEU A 121 -3.99 -9.69 -6.22
N GLU A 122 -4.05 -8.92 -7.30
CA GLU A 122 -4.29 -9.46 -8.65
C GLU A 122 -2.94 -9.82 -9.28
N PRO A 123 -2.60 -11.12 -9.45
CA PRO A 123 -1.21 -11.53 -9.70
C PRO A 123 -0.62 -10.95 -10.99
N THR A 124 -1.38 -11.03 -12.09
CA THR A 124 -0.96 -10.49 -13.39
C THR A 124 -0.72 -8.99 -13.34
N ALA A 125 -1.63 -8.24 -12.71
CA ALA A 125 -1.52 -6.78 -12.61
C ALA A 125 -0.39 -6.37 -11.66
N ALA A 126 -0.23 -7.06 -10.53
CA ALA A 126 0.85 -6.85 -9.58
C ALA A 126 2.22 -7.14 -10.20
N LEU A 127 2.36 -8.19 -11.03
CA LEU A 127 3.59 -8.47 -11.78
C LEU A 127 3.92 -7.39 -12.80
N ALA A 128 2.93 -6.97 -13.58
CA ALA A 128 3.12 -5.88 -14.56
C ALA A 128 3.57 -4.59 -13.87
N LEU A 129 3.04 -4.31 -12.68
CA LEU A 129 3.46 -3.19 -11.85
C LEU A 129 4.90 -3.37 -11.33
N LEU A 130 5.25 -4.54 -10.78
CA LEU A 130 6.62 -4.84 -10.31
C LEU A 130 7.67 -4.71 -11.41
N ALA A 131 7.31 -5.06 -12.65
CA ALA A 131 8.20 -4.93 -13.81
C ALA A 131 8.54 -3.47 -14.16
N ARG A 132 7.74 -2.51 -13.71
CA ARG A 132 7.95 -1.07 -13.94
C ARG A 132 8.77 -0.39 -12.83
N LEU A 133 9.04 -1.08 -11.73
CA LEU A 133 9.76 -0.50 -10.60
C LEU A 133 11.26 -0.66 -10.80
N ASP A 134 11.98 0.45 -10.66
CA ASP A 134 13.43 0.50 -10.60
C ASP A 134 13.86 0.13 -9.18
N LEU A 135 14.00 -1.18 -8.96
CA LEU A 135 14.43 -1.76 -7.69
C LEU A 135 15.77 -2.48 -7.93
N PRO A 136 16.75 -2.34 -7.01
CA PRO A 136 17.94 -3.18 -7.04
C PRO A 136 17.59 -4.66 -7.11
N ALA A 137 18.33 -5.43 -7.93
CA ALA A 137 18.05 -6.85 -8.13
C ALA A 137 18.17 -7.68 -6.84
N ASP A 138 18.97 -7.21 -5.88
CA ASP A 138 19.16 -7.77 -4.54
C ASP A 138 18.12 -7.28 -3.52
N THR A 139 17.09 -6.54 -3.94
CA THR A 139 16.00 -6.11 -3.06
C THR A 139 15.41 -7.34 -2.37
N PRO A 140 15.47 -7.42 -1.03
CA PRO A 140 14.97 -8.58 -0.30
C PRO A 140 13.53 -8.91 -0.68
N HIS A 141 13.26 -10.20 -0.89
CA HIS A 141 11.94 -10.76 -1.21
C HIS A 141 11.36 -10.40 -2.58
N LEU A 142 12.08 -9.64 -3.43
CA LEU A 142 11.60 -9.28 -4.76
C LEU A 142 11.47 -10.50 -5.68
N ALA A 143 12.47 -11.40 -5.66
CA ALA A 143 12.46 -12.61 -6.48
C ALA A 143 11.34 -13.56 -6.04
N GLU A 144 11.18 -13.74 -4.73
CA GLU A 144 10.15 -14.58 -4.12
C GLU A 144 8.75 -14.06 -4.46
N LEU A 145 8.51 -12.75 -4.31
CA LEU A 145 7.23 -12.13 -4.66
C LEU A 145 6.91 -12.29 -6.15
N ARG A 146 7.90 -12.09 -7.04
CA ARG A 146 7.71 -12.34 -8.48
C ARG A 146 7.34 -13.80 -8.76
N SER A 147 8.01 -14.75 -8.10
CA SER A 147 7.75 -16.18 -8.29
C SER A 147 6.33 -16.57 -7.88
N VAL A 148 5.87 -16.15 -6.70
CA VAL A 148 4.52 -16.53 -6.21
C VAL A 148 3.41 -15.89 -7.03
N LEU A 149 3.60 -14.63 -7.47
CA LEU A 149 2.63 -13.97 -8.35
C LEU A 149 2.62 -14.61 -9.75
N ALA A 150 3.77 -15.04 -10.28
CA ALA A 150 3.86 -15.73 -11.57
C ALA A 150 3.14 -17.08 -11.58
N ALA A 151 3.11 -17.75 -10.42
CA ALA A 151 2.30 -18.95 -10.19
C ALA A 151 0.81 -18.65 -9.90
N GLY A 152 0.39 -17.39 -9.92
CA GLY A 152 -1.01 -16.98 -9.72
C GLY A 152 -1.44 -16.90 -8.25
N HIS A 153 -0.52 -16.96 -7.29
CA HIS A 153 -0.86 -16.85 -5.87
C HIS A 153 -1.13 -15.40 -5.49
N ARG A 154 -2.36 -15.15 -5.04
CA ARG A 154 -2.87 -13.81 -4.70
C ARG A 154 -2.45 -13.36 -3.29
N ASN A 155 -2.23 -14.32 -2.40
CA ASN A 155 -2.05 -14.09 -0.98
C ASN A 155 -1.38 -15.32 -0.32
N HIS A 156 -0.47 -15.09 0.63
CA HIS A 156 0.21 -16.11 1.39
C HIS A 156 -0.75 -17.02 2.17
N TYR A 157 -1.78 -16.46 2.81
CA TYR A 157 -2.73 -17.24 3.61
C TYR A 157 -3.56 -18.23 2.78
N ARG A 158 -3.73 -17.98 1.48
CA ARG A 158 -4.41 -18.89 0.55
C ARG A 158 -3.48 -19.97 -0.02
N SER A 159 -2.16 -19.78 0.10
CA SER A 159 -1.15 -20.69 -0.47
C SER A 159 0.15 -20.61 0.34
N PRO A 160 0.15 -21.03 1.62
CA PRO A 160 1.25 -20.73 2.55
C PRO A 160 2.58 -21.34 2.11
N SER A 161 2.54 -22.56 1.56
CA SER A 161 3.72 -23.27 1.07
C SER A 161 4.34 -22.68 -0.21
N ALA A 162 3.62 -21.80 -0.92
CA ALA A 162 4.12 -21.18 -2.14
C ALA A 162 5.30 -20.25 -1.85
N TRP A 163 5.24 -19.50 -0.75
CA TRP A 163 6.32 -18.62 -0.33
C TRP A 163 7.59 -19.40 0.02
N ASP A 164 7.47 -20.43 0.85
CA ASP A 164 8.62 -21.27 1.25
C ASP A 164 9.27 -21.94 0.04
N SER A 165 8.46 -22.35 -0.94
CA SER A 165 8.96 -22.94 -2.18
C SER A 165 9.72 -21.92 -3.02
N ALA A 166 9.24 -20.67 -3.09
CA ALA A 166 9.94 -19.57 -3.77
C ALA A 166 11.26 -19.22 -3.07
N VAL A 167 11.30 -19.20 -1.73
CA VAL A 167 12.54 -18.97 -0.95
C VAL A 167 13.56 -20.06 -1.23
N ARG A 168 13.16 -21.35 -1.18
CA ARG A 168 14.07 -22.47 -1.45
C ARG A 168 14.59 -22.47 -2.88
N GLY A 169 13.75 -22.11 -3.86
CA GLY A 169 14.13 -22.04 -5.28
C GLY A 169 15.13 -20.93 -5.60
N ARG A 170 15.31 -19.93 -4.73
CA ARG A 170 16.36 -18.91 -4.87
C ARG A 170 17.74 -19.40 -4.40
N THR A 171 17.76 -20.34 -3.46
CA THR A 171 18.99 -20.82 -2.80
C THR A 171 19.60 -22.06 -3.45
N GLY A 172 18.88 -22.73 -4.35
CA GLY A 172 19.37 -23.88 -5.12
C GLY A 172 19.73 -23.47 -6.54
#